data_AF-A0A3M6TCX1-F1
#
_entry.id   AF-A0A3M6TCX1-F1
#
_cell.length_a   1.000
_cell.length_b   1.000
_cell.length_c   1.000
_cell.angle_alpha   90.00
_cell.angle_beta   90.00
_cell.angle_gamma   90.00
#
_symmetry.space_group_name_H-M   'P 1'
#
loop_
_entity.id
_entity.type
_entity.pdbx_description
1 polymer ?
#
loop_
_entity_poly.entity_id
_entity_poly.type
_entity_poly.pdbx_seq_one_letter_code
_entity_poly.pdbx_strand_id
1 'polypeptide(L)'
;MSIVNDPKLWGNKVAFSYYPSQTAASSLVGDSESTPYLWQFKEADSYTWKNFGRSDNVVLEELYCDVNNVEVEIELEDTTIRHTRKLSGKMSANFHTMSMSLISSFNQFLIRRCSTPSYIKERDNKFPTLWVWYWEDIDGWKKYTETKLCSGTKQEQIEASYLNGDPAYYFQIGGNDYVIHFEGTLMNQRSADPKVQAARLVRRRPMSALQPTVTNPKGQVIAVERTNLKKDTKEYRTVSERFHETMPEHRASIVMVEKITNDHLLQKYERKGQEMREQLKPIREKLLFHGTTSNVVDAICTRNFDHRMCGKNATKYGQGIYFAVDASYSNNFSKAKGDRTRYMFLAKVLTGEFKRGEQTFRRPPLKDPSNLAGDLYDSCVDDENQSKIFVIFDNEQCYPSYLIKYYLK
;
A
#
# COMPACT_ATOMS: atom_id res chain seq x y z
N MET A 1 -20.35 -0.69 -19.31
CA MET A 1 -19.82 -0.35 -17.98
C MET A 1 -20.90 0.45 -17.30
N SER A 2 -21.62 -0.18 -16.37
CA SER A 2 -22.82 0.41 -15.77
C SER A 2 -22.39 1.22 -14.57
N ILE A 3 -22.53 2.53 -14.67
CA ILE A 3 -22.37 3.46 -13.55
C ILE A 3 -23.71 3.37 -12.80
N VAL A 4 -23.70 3.30 -11.46
CA VAL A 4 -24.92 3.17 -10.64
C VAL A 4 -25.10 4.44 -9.79
N ASN A 5 -26.34 4.92 -9.74
CA ASN A 5 -26.78 6.14 -9.04
C ASN A 5 -27.46 5.77 -7.71
N ASP A 6 -27.31 6.59 -6.66
CA ASP A 6 -28.24 6.63 -5.51
C ASP A 6 -28.24 8.04 -4.86
N PRO A 7 -29.41 8.67 -4.57
CA PRO A 7 -29.54 10.11 -4.35
C PRO A 7 -29.66 10.48 -2.86
N LYS A 8 -29.05 11.61 -2.46
CA LYS A 8 -29.58 12.52 -1.42
C LYS A 8 -28.79 13.83 -1.36
N LEU A 9 -29.57 14.91 -1.49
CA LEU A 9 -29.24 16.28 -1.89
C LEU A 9 -28.63 17.15 -0.76
N TRP A 10 -27.67 17.98 -1.18
CA TRP A 10 -27.31 19.37 -0.82
C TRP A 10 -27.11 19.82 0.64
N GLY A 11 -25.87 20.27 0.89
CA GLY A 11 -25.32 20.75 2.15
C GLY A 11 -23.93 20.12 2.39
N ASN A 12 -22.90 20.59 1.68
CA ASN A 12 -21.52 20.03 1.65
C ASN A 12 -21.33 18.64 1.02
N LYS A 13 -22.23 18.21 0.12
CA LYS A 13 -22.07 17.00 -0.72
C LYS A 13 -21.65 17.33 -2.16
N VAL A 14 -20.50 17.96 -2.38
CA VAL A 14 -19.98 18.23 -3.74
C VAL A 14 -18.65 17.50 -3.93
N ALA A 15 -18.67 16.19 -4.19
CA ALA A 15 -17.47 15.51 -4.68
C ALA A 15 -17.71 14.24 -5.50
N PHE A 16 -18.90 13.62 -5.45
CA PHE A 16 -19.14 12.35 -6.14
C PHE A 16 -20.50 12.39 -6.81
N SER A 17 -20.53 12.42 -8.15
CA SER A 17 -21.76 12.28 -8.93
C SER A 17 -21.56 11.48 -10.23
N TYR A 18 -22.61 10.75 -10.58
CA TYR A 18 -22.84 9.83 -11.70
C TYR A 18 -22.74 10.42 -13.12
N TYR A 19 -22.57 9.54 -14.11
CA TYR A 19 -22.63 9.81 -15.54
C TYR A 19 -23.90 9.18 -16.14
N PRO A 20 -24.89 9.96 -16.62
CA PRO A 20 -25.96 9.41 -17.44
C PRO A 20 -25.48 9.24 -18.89
N SER A 21 -25.77 8.09 -19.48
CA SER A 21 -25.67 7.91 -20.92
C SER A 21 -26.75 8.74 -21.61
N GLN A 22 -26.37 9.76 -22.39
CA GLN A 22 -27.10 10.16 -23.59
C GLN A 22 -26.19 10.94 -24.56
N THR A 23 -25.89 10.26 -25.67
CA THR A 23 -25.87 10.80 -27.05
C THR A 23 -25.37 12.23 -27.27
N ALA A 24 -24.07 12.35 -27.49
CA ALA A 24 -23.54 13.09 -28.63
C ALA A 24 -22.20 12.46 -29.01
N ALA A 25 -22.16 11.83 -30.18
CA ALA A 25 -20.94 11.30 -30.74
C ALA A 25 -19.96 12.44 -31.02
N SER A 26 -18.82 12.44 -30.33
CA SER A 26 -17.56 12.83 -30.96
C SER A 26 -16.54 11.75 -30.65
N SER A 27 -16.14 11.09 -31.72
CA SER A 27 -15.17 10.01 -31.81
C SER A 27 -13.82 10.45 -31.27
N LEU A 28 -13.32 9.74 -30.26
CA LEU A 28 -11.92 9.34 -30.20
C LEU A 28 -11.88 7.87 -29.75
N VAL A 29 -11.69 7.00 -30.73
CA VAL A 29 -11.43 5.57 -30.54
C VAL A 29 -9.96 5.43 -30.16
N GLY A 30 -9.72 4.71 -29.06
CA GLY A 30 -8.42 4.15 -28.71
C GLY A 30 -7.71 4.88 -27.58
N ASP A 31 -7.98 4.50 -26.33
CA ASP A 31 -6.94 4.54 -25.32
C ASP A 31 -7.13 3.42 -24.29
N SER A 32 -6.05 2.71 -24.02
CA SER A 32 -5.96 1.46 -23.27
C SER A 32 -5.73 1.65 -21.77
N GLU A 33 -6.21 2.73 -21.17
CA GLU A 33 -5.92 3.08 -19.77
C GLU A 33 -7.19 3.36 -18.97
N SER A 34 -7.80 2.31 -18.41
CA SER A 34 -8.82 2.47 -17.38
C SER A 34 -8.13 2.70 -16.03
N THR A 35 -7.92 3.95 -15.62
CA THR A 35 -7.46 4.28 -14.26
C THR A 35 -8.60 4.14 -13.24
N PRO A 36 -8.33 3.79 -11.97
CA PRO A 36 -9.37 3.68 -10.94
C PRO A 36 -9.97 5.02 -10.50
N TYR A 37 -9.43 6.13 -11.01
CA TYR A 37 -9.84 7.49 -10.68
C TYR A 37 -9.66 8.43 -11.87
N LEU A 38 -10.40 9.53 -11.86
CA LEU A 38 -10.28 10.66 -12.78
C LEU A 38 -10.61 11.96 -12.04
N TRP A 39 -9.69 12.91 -12.06
CA TRP A 39 -9.88 14.24 -11.52
C TRP A 39 -10.51 15.15 -12.55
N GLN A 40 -11.42 15.99 -12.08
CA GLN A 40 -12.10 16.98 -12.89
C GLN A 40 -12.17 18.32 -12.18
N PHE A 41 -12.23 19.40 -12.96
CA PHE A 41 -12.43 20.75 -12.46
C PHE A 41 -13.55 21.46 -13.21
N LYS A 42 -14.10 22.50 -12.57
CA LYS A 42 -15.01 23.46 -13.21
C LYS A 42 -14.93 24.81 -12.50
N GLU A 43 -15.34 25.86 -13.20
CA GLU A 43 -15.61 27.15 -12.58
C GLU A 43 -16.87 27.06 -11.69
N ALA A 44 -16.96 27.90 -10.66
CA ALA A 44 -18.03 27.80 -9.67
C ALA A 44 -19.43 27.94 -10.28
N ASP A 45 -19.58 28.86 -11.23
CA ASP A 45 -20.80 29.18 -12.00
C ASP A 45 -21.02 28.28 -13.22
N SER A 46 -20.01 27.50 -13.63
CA SER A 46 -20.12 26.57 -14.73
C SER A 46 -20.86 25.28 -14.33
N TYR A 47 -21.64 24.72 -15.26
CA TYR A 47 -22.27 23.41 -15.10
C TYR A 47 -21.42 22.25 -15.66
N THR A 48 -20.33 22.57 -16.37
CA THR A 48 -19.56 21.58 -17.14
C THR A 48 -18.25 21.26 -16.45
N TRP A 49 -18.07 19.98 -16.09
CA TRP A 49 -16.81 19.45 -15.59
C TRP A 49 -15.85 19.15 -16.74
N LYS A 50 -14.58 19.53 -16.57
CA LYS A 50 -13.48 19.26 -17.50
C LYS A 50 -12.48 18.33 -16.82
N ASN A 51 -11.85 17.45 -17.59
CA ASN A 51 -10.82 16.56 -17.06
C ASN A 51 -9.51 17.32 -16.87
N PHE A 52 -8.79 17.01 -15.80
CA PHE A 52 -7.37 17.36 -15.72
C PHE A 52 -6.59 16.60 -16.79
N GLY A 53 -5.44 17.16 -17.18
CA GLY A 53 -4.47 16.45 -18.02
C GLY A 53 -3.92 15.22 -17.30
N ARG A 54 -3.21 14.37 -18.05
CA ARG A 54 -2.82 13.04 -17.58
C ARG A 54 -1.80 13.12 -16.44
N SER A 55 -0.77 13.98 -16.54
CA SER A 55 0.22 14.14 -15.47
C SER A 55 -0.40 14.79 -14.24
N ASP A 56 -1.21 15.84 -14.43
CA ASP A 56 -1.88 16.54 -13.33
C ASP A 56 -2.88 15.64 -12.59
N ASN A 57 -3.55 14.74 -13.31
CA ASN A 57 -4.45 13.75 -12.73
C ASN A 57 -3.73 12.78 -11.78
N VAL A 58 -2.48 12.40 -12.09
CA VAL A 58 -1.64 11.55 -11.23
C VAL A 58 -1.19 12.34 -10.00
N VAL A 59 -0.70 13.57 -10.18
CA VAL A 59 -0.22 14.43 -9.08
C VAL A 59 -1.33 14.72 -8.07
N LEU A 60 -2.53 15.08 -8.54
CA LEU A 60 -3.68 15.32 -7.67
C LEU A 60 -4.08 14.07 -6.88
N GLU A 61 -3.99 12.89 -7.49
CA GLU A 61 -4.26 11.64 -6.80
C GLU A 61 -3.25 11.37 -5.69
N GLU A 62 -1.95 11.45 -5.97
CA GLU A 62 -0.90 11.23 -4.98
C GLU A 62 -1.05 12.17 -3.79
N LEU A 63 -1.27 13.46 -4.08
CA LEU A 63 -1.46 14.48 -3.07
C LEU A 63 -2.73 14.25 -2.25
N TYR A 64 -3.83 13.84 -2.88
CA TYR A 64 -5.08 13.55 -2.17
C TYR A 64 -5.00 12.29 -1.30
N CYS A 65 -4.26 11.27 -1.73
CA CYS A 65 -4.09 10.02 -0.98
C CYS A 65 -3.42 10.23 0.37
N ASP A 66 -2.51 11.20 0.48
CA ASP A 66 -1.90 11.57 1.75
C ASP A 66 -2.93 12.28 2.65
N VAL A 67 -3.19 11.67 3.80
CA VAL A 67 -4.13 12.21 4.79
C VAL A 67 -3.68 13.56 5.35
N ASN A 68 -2.39 13.86 5.35
CA ASN A 68 -1.84 15.10 5.87
C ASN A 68 -2.10 16.28 4.94
N ASN A 69 -2.30 16.03 3.65
CA ASN A 69 -2.53 17.08 2.65
C ASN A 69 -3.98 17.59 2.74
N VAL A 70 -4.10 18.83 3.21
CA VAL A 70 -5.35 19.59 3.23
C VAL A 70 -5.36 20.61 2.13
N GLU A 71 -4.32 21.44 2.11
CA GLU A 71 -4.11 22.50 1.15
C GLU A 71 -2.66 22.42 0.70
N VAL A 72 -2.44 22.32 -0.61
CA VAL A 72 -1.13 22.09 -1.20
C VAL A 72 -0.93 23.01 -2.40
N GLU A 73 0.28 23.54 -2.54
CA GLU A 73 0.67 24.24 -3.76
C GLU A 73 0.98 23.21 -4.86
N ILE A 74 0.38 23.39 -6.02
CA ILE A 74 0.55 22.51 -7.19
C ILE A 74 0.85 23.37 -8.41
N GLU A 75 1.79 22.92 -9.22
CA GLU A 75 2.01 23.46 -10.56
C GLU A 75 1.45 22.47 -11.57
N LEU A 76 0.49 22.94 -12.38
CA LEU A 76 -0.16 22.11 -13.39
C LEU A 76 0.66 22.16 -14.69
N GLU A 77 1.00 21.00 -15.24
CA GLU A 77 1.88 20.88 -16.39
C GLU A 77 1.11 20.75 -17.71
N ASP A 78 0.13 19.84 -17.75
CA ASP A 78 -0.51 19.39 -18.99
C ASP A 78 -2.02 19.67 -19.06
N THR A 79 -2.62 20.17 -17.99
CA THR A 79 -4.00 20.67 -18.00
C THR A 79 -4.09 21.93 -18.86
N THR A 80 -4.40 21.75 -20.14
CA THR A 80 -4.59 22.88 -21.06
C THR A 80 -5.86 23.65 -20.70
N ILE A 81 -5.73 24.76 -19.98
CA ILE A 81 -6.85 25.67 -19.72
C ILE A 81 -7.04 26.55 -20.98
N ARG A 82 -7.54 25.96 -22.07
CA ARG A 82 -7.68 26.65 -23.38
C ARG A 82 -8.67 27.83 -23.38
N HIS A 83 -9.38 28.09 -22.28
CA HIS A 83 -10.36 29.18 -22.18
C HIS A 83 -9.96 30.35 -21.30
N THR A 84 -8.84 30.26 -20.57
CA THR A 84 -8.25 31.41 -19.85
C THR A 84 -6.78 31.46 -20.17
N ARG A 85 -6.32 32.57 -20.74
CA ARG A 85 -4.92 32.86 -21.10
C ARG A 85 -3.95 32.20 -20.11
N LYS A 86 -3.19 31.20 -20.58
CA LYS A 86 -1.99 30.61 -19.97
C LYS A 86 -1.84 30.91 -18.47
N LEU A 87 -2.50 30.13 -17.62
CA LEU A 87 -2.25 30.10 -16.17
C LEU A 87 -0.90 29.42 -15.90
N SER A 88 0.20 30.05 -16.31
CA SER A 88 1.53 29.66 -15.85
C SER A 88 1.70 30.22 -14.44
N GLY A 89 1.31 29.46 -13.43
CA GLY A 89 1.43 29.88 -12.04
C GLY A 89 1.00 28.79 -11.07
N LYS A 90 1.62 28.79 -9.90
CA LYS A 90 1.26 27.88 -8.81
C LYS A 90 -0.20 28.08 -8.39
N MET A 91 -0.90 26.96 -8.23
CA MET A 91 -2.25 26.88 -7.71
C MET A 91 -2.23 26.36 -6.29
N SER A 92 -3.17 26.77 -5.46
CA SER A 92 -3.46 26.13 -4.17
C SER A 92 -4.65 25.19 -4.36
N ALA A 93 -4.48 23.90 -4.09
CA ALA A 93 -5.55 22.92 -4.10
C ALA A 93 -5.94 22.56 -2.66
N ASN A 94 -7.19 22.84 -2.29
CA ASN A 94 -7.76 22.52 -0.99
C ASN A 94 -8.69 21.30 -1.10
N PHE A 95 -8.23 20.17 -0.58
CA PHE A 95 -8.95 18.89 -0.58
C PHE A 95 -10.04 18.80 0.49
N HIS A 96 -10.14 19.77 1.38
CA HIS A 96 -11.23 19.82 2.33
C HIS A 96 -12.47 20.44 1.69
N THR A 97 -12.30 21.59 1.05
CA THR A 97 -13.37 22.30 0.34
C THR A 97 -13.57 21.80 -1.08
N MET A 98 -12.70 20.90 -1.57
CA MET A 98 -12.69 20.43 -2.96
C MET A 98 -12.66 21.60 -3.94
N SER A 99 -11.76 22.54 -3.68
CA SER A 99 -11.57 23.73 -4.50
C SER A 99 -10.09 23.97 -4.80
N MET A 100 -9.84 24.70 -5.87
CA MET A 100 -8.49 25.10 -6.26
C MET A 100 -8.51 26.57 -6.65
N SER A 101 -7.50 27.35 -6.28
CA SER A 101 -7.40 28.76 -6.62
C SER A 101 -6.00 29.10 -7.10
N LEU A 102 -5.90 30.06 -8.00
CA LEU A 102 -4.60 30.58 -8.39
C LEU A 102 -4.04 31.41 -7.23
N ILE A 103 -2.76 31.24 -6.87
CA ILE A 103 -2.18 31.99 -5.75
C ILE A 103 -2.16 33.50 -6.04
N SER A 104 -2.04 33.88 -7.31
CA SER A 104 -1.96 35.28 -7.75
C SER A 104 -3.29 35.91 -8.15
N SER A 105 -4.44 35.23 -7.99
CA SER A 105 -5.75 35.80 -8.34
C SER A 105 -6.89 35.25 -7.47
N PHE A 106 -8.05 35.91 -7.51
CA PHE A 106 -9.26 35.44 -6.82
C PHE A 106 -10.03 34.36 -7.58
N ASN A 107 -9.51 33.86 -8.71
CA ASN A 107 -10.21 32.85 -9.49
C ASN A 107 -10.18 31.50 -8.76
N GLN A 108 -11.36 31.04 -8.35
CA GLN A 108 -11.57 29.77 -7.68
C GLN A 108 -12.29 28.78 -8.61
N PHE A 109 -11.81 27.56 -8.62
CA PHE A 109 -12.36 26.41 -9.32
C PHE A 109 -12.82 25.38 -8.29
N LEU A 110 -13.86 24.64 -8.63
CA LEU A 110 -14.22 23.42 -7.91
C LEU A 110 -13.48 22.25 -8.56
N ILE A 111 -13.01 21.33 -7.74
CA ILE A 111 -12.38 20.08 -8.18
C ILE A 111 -13.18 18.89 -7.65
N ARG A 112 -13.09 17.75 -8.32
CA ARG A 112 -13.66 16.49 -7.82
C ARG A 112 -12.85 15.28 -8.28
N ARG A 113 -12.92 14.21 -7.49
CA ARG A 113 -12.37 12.90 -7.80
C ARG A 113 -13.47 11.93 -8.21
N CYS A 114 -13.56 11.59 -9.48
CA CYS A 114 -14.34 10.45 -9.94
C CYS A 114 -13.58 9.16 -9.60
N SER A 115 -14.29 8.15 -9.10
CA SER A 115 -13.70 6.93 -8.53
C SER A 115 -14.44 5.69 -9.02
N THR A 116 -13.73 4.58 -9.16
CA THR A 116 -14.38 3.26 -9.26
C THR A 116 -15.19 2.94 -7.99
N PRO A 117 -16.16 2.01 -8.08
CA PRO A 117 -16.93 1.58 -6.92
C PRO A 117 -16.04 1.16 -5.74
N SER A 118 -16.51 1.44 -4.52
CA SER A 118 -15.83 1.05 -3.30
C SER A 118 -15.72 -0.47 -3.22
N TYR A 119 -14.62 -0.95 -2.64
CA TYR A 119 -14.39 -2.38 -2.36
C TYR A 119 -15.48 -3.05 -1.52
N ILE A 120 -16.31 -2.27 -0.82
CA ILE A 120 -17.50 -2.77 -0.12
C ILE A 120 -18.63 -3.17 -1.08
N LYS A 121 -18.89 -2.35 -2.10
CA LYS A 121 -20.06 -2.51 -2.99
C LYS A 121 -19.79 -3.49 -4.13
N GLU A 122 -18.59 -3.50 -4.70
CA GLU A 122 -18.24 -4.38 -5.82
C GLU A 122 -16.90 -5.07 -5.59
N ARG A 123 -16.91 -6.12 -4.77
CA ARG A 123 -15.72 -6.93 -4.46
C ARG A 123 -15.11 -7.63 -5.69
N ASP A 124 -15.91 -7.84 -6.73
CA ASP A 124 -15.51 -8.50 -7.98
C ASP A 124 -15.09 -7.52 -9.09
N ASN A 125 -15.10 -6.21 -8.82
CA ASN A 125 -14.56 -5.21 -9.75
C ASN A 125 -13.06 -5.46 -9.93
N LYS A 126 -12.53 -5.24 -11.15
CA LYS A 126 -11.09 -5.40 -11.41
C LYS A 126 -10.24 -4.37 -10.65
N PHE A 127 -10.81 -3.19 -10.34
CA PHE A 127 -10.09 -2.09 -9.71
C PHE A 127 -11.00 -1.33 -8.72
N PRO A 128 -11.49 -1.95 -7.63
CA PRO A 128 -12.30 -1.24 -6.66
C PRO A 128 -11.46 -0.16 -5.96
N THR A 129 -12.08 0.98 -5.63
CA THR A 129 -11.38 1.97 -4.82
C THR A 129 -11.34 1.48 -3.36
N LEU A 130 -10.12 1.28 -2.85
CA LEU A 130 -9.86 0.95 -1.45
C LEU A 130 -9.90 2.22 -0.61
N TRP A 131 -10.97 2.45 0.14
CA TRP A 131 -11.11 3.63 0.99
C TRP A 131 -10.60 3.36 2.40
N VAL A 132 -9.84 4.31 2.95
CA VAL A 132 -9.26 4.25 4.29
C VAL A 132 -9.73 5.45 5.11
N TRP A 133 -10.20 5.15 6.31
CA TRP A 133 -10.68 6.10 7.31
C TRP A 133 -9.61 6.35 8.38
N TYR A 134 -9.38 7.63 8.64
CA TYR A 134 -8.39 8.14 9.58
C TYR A 134 -9.07 9.06 10.60
N TRP A 135 -8.44 9.19 11.76
CA TRP A 135 -8.76 10.18 12.77
C TRP A 135 -7.49 10.88 13.25
N GLU A 136 -7.62 12.14 13.63
CA GLU A 136 -6.50 12.94 14.11
C GLU A 136 -6.27 12.73 15.60
N ASP A 137 -5.08 12.25 15.95
CA ASP A 137 -4.60 12.17 17.33
C ASP A 137 -3.55 13.24 17.61
N ILE A 138 -3.13 13.33 18.87
CA ILE A 138 -2.06 14.22 19.33
C ILE A 138 -0.74 13.96 18.55
N ASP A 139 -0.50 12.70 18.16
CA ASP A 139 0.69 12.30 17.39
C ASP A 139 0.47 12.33 15.85
N GLY A 140 -0.63 12.93 15.38
CA GLY A 140 -1.02 12.99 13.97
C GLY A 140 -2.07 11.96 13.57
N TRP A 141 -2.23 11.77 12.26
CA TRP A 141 -3.31 10.96 11.68
C TRP A 141 -3.12 9.45 11.91
N LYS A 142 -4.12 8.82 12.54
CA LYS A 142 -4.15 7.38 12.81
C LYS A 142 -5.28 6.72 12.03
N LYS A 143 -5.04 5.52 11.49
CA LYS A 143 -6.10 4.71 10.87
C LYS A 143 -7.04 4.19 11.94
N TYR A 144 -8.34 4.12 11.66
CA TYR A 144 -9.25 3.33 12.50
C TYR A 144 -8.83 1.85 12.44
N THR A 145 -8.38 1.30 13.57
CA THR A 145 -7.76 -0.03 13.65
C THR A 145 -8.76 -1.17 13.82
N GLU A 146 -8.31 -2.37 13.46
CA GLU A 146 -9.01 -3.66 13.53
C GLU A 146 -9.24 -4.08 15.00
N THR A 147 -10.38 -3.73 15.58
CA THR A 147 -10.74 -4.18 16.93
C THR A 147 -11.14 -5.67 16.92
N LYS A 148 -10.19 -6.52 17.31
CA LYS A 148 -10.29 -7.83 18.00
C LYS A 148 -11.27 -8.94 17.56
N LEU A 149 -12.16 -8.79 16.57
CA LEU A 149 -12.98 -9.94 16.11
C LEU A 149 -13.00 -10.25 14.62
N CYS A 150 -12.51 -9.38 13.74
CA CYS A 150 -12.30 -9.68 12.33
C CYS A 150 -11.34 -8.62 11.78
N SER A 151 -10.30 -9.00 11.05
CA SER A 151 -9.49 -8.03 10.29
C SER A 151 -10.40 -7.28 9.31
N GLY A 152 -10.22 -5.96 9.17
CA GLY A 152 -10.99 -5.14 8.22
C GLY A 152 -12.32 -4.56 8.71
N THR A 153 -12.99 -5.09 9.75
CA THR A 153 -14.41 -4.72 9.98
C THR A 153 -14.64 -3.26 10.31
N LYS A 154 -13.83 -2.59 11.13
CA LYS A 154 -14.15 -1.19 11.47
C LYS A 154 -14.02 -0.26 10.27
N GLN A 155 -12.97 -0.43 9.45
CA GLN A 155 -12.84 0.29 8.18
C GLN A 155 -14.01 -0.02 7.24
N GLU A 156 -14.35 -1.30 7.12
CA GLU A 156 -15.45 -1.77 6.27
C GLU A 156 -16.82 -1.29 6.77
N GLN A 157 -17.05 -1.26 8.08
CA GLN A 157 -18.29 -0.85 8.72
C GLN A 157 -18.50 0.65 8.64
N ILE A 158 -17.45 1.44 8.89
CA ILE A 158 -17.49 2.90 8.69
C ILE A 158 -17.77 3.20 7.21
N GLU A 159 -17.05 2.53 6.30
CA GLU A 159 -17.26 2.70 4.87
C GLU A 159 -18.66 2.27 4.43
N ALA A 160 -19.16 1.12 4.91
CA ALA A 160 -20.50 0.64 4.60
C ALA A 160 -21.58 1.61 5.11
N SER A 161 -21.44 2.08 6.36
CA SER A 161 -22.37 3.05 6.97
C SER A 161 -22.40 4.36 6.19
N TYR A 162 -21.22 4.88 5.83
CA TYR A 162 -21.10 6.06 4.97
C TYR A 162 -21.74 5.84 3.59
N LEU A 163 -21.50 4.68 2.96
CA LEU A 163 -22.06 4.34 1.64
C LEU A 163 -23.56 4.03 1.66
N ASN A 164 -24.12 3.67 2.81
CA ASN A 164 -25.55 3.54 3.06
C ASN A 164 -26.23 4.90 3.27
N GLY A 165 -25.44 5.97 3.45
CA GLY A 165 -25.94 7.31 3.69
C GLY A 165 -26.40 7.53 5.13
N ASP A 166 -25.89 6.75 6.09
CA ASP A 166 -26.11 7.01 7.51
C ASP A 166 -25.49 8.38 7.88
N PRO A 167 -26.08 9.14 8.83
CA PRO A 167 -25.53 10.42 9.26
C PRO A 167 -24.31 10.26 10.19
N ALA A 168 -24.20 9.11 10.85
CA ALA A 168 -23.15 8.82 11.81
C ALA A 168 -22.94 7.31 12.03
N TYR A 169 -21.76 6.95 12.53
CA TYR A 169 -21.38 5.58 12.91
C TYR A 169 -20.98 5.51 14.38
N TYR A 170 -21.64 4.66 15.16
CA TYR A 170 -21.41 4.48 16.59
C TYR A 170 -20.50 3.28 16.86
N PHE A 171 -19.57 3.43 17.80
CA PHE A 171 -18.62 2.38 18.14
C PHE A 171 -17.98 2.58 19.52
N GLN A 172 -17.33 1.54 20.03
CA GLN A 172 -16.64 1.57 21.32
C GLN A 172 -15.12 1.51 21.20
N ILE A 173 -14.43 2.22 22.09
CA ILE A 173 -12.98 2.09 22.35
C ILE A 173 -12.77 1.99 23.86
N GLY A 174 -12.18 0.89 24.32
CA GLY A 174 -11.83 0.74 25.75
C GLY A 174 -13.03 0.81 26.71
N GLY A 175 -14.22 0.41 26.25
CA GLY A 175 -15.47 0.48 27.03
C GLY A 175 -16.18 1.84 26.98
N ASN A 176 -15.60 2.84 26.32
CA ASN A 176 -16.24 4.14 26.12
C ASN A 176 -16.90 4.21 24.75
N ASP A 177 -18.08 4.84 24.71
CA ASP A 177 -18.86 5.04 23.49
C ASP A 177 -18.39 6.29 22.73
N TYR A 178 -18.26 6.12 21.41
CA TYR A 178 -17.87 7.15 20.46
C TYR A 178 -18.78 7.14 19.24
N VAL A 179 -18.84 8.28 18.57
CA VAL A 179 -19.59 8.48 17.34
C VAL A 179 -18.72 9.19 16.31
N ILE A 180 -18.73 8.69 15.07
CA ILE A 180 -18.21 9.38 13.90
C ILE A 180 -19.39 10.07 13.23
N HIS A 181 -19.37 11.39 13.16
CA HIS A 181 -20.33 12.16 12.37
C HIS A 181 -19.80 12.31 10.95
N PHE A 182 -20.59 11.88 9.97
CA PHE A 182 -20.27 12.02 8.55
C PHE A 182 -20.73 13.35 7.96
N GLU A 183 -21.62 14.06 8.66
CA GLU A 183 -22.24 15.30 8.22
C GLU A 183 -21.56 16.55 8.83
N GLY A 184 -21.78 17.70 8.18
CA GLY A 184 -21.19 18.99 8.55
C GLY A 184 -20.08 19.43 7.58
N THR A 185 -19.36 20.49 7.94
CA THR A 185 -18.21 20.96 7.15
C THR A 185 -17.08 19.95 7.20
N LEU A 186 -16.71 19.48 8.40
CA LEU A 186 -15.67 18.48 8.66
C LEU A 186 -16.26 17.25 9.36
N MET A 187 -15.98 16.07 8.82
CA MET A 187 -16.24 14.83 9.54
C MET A 187 -15.42 14.79 10.82
N ASN A 188 -16.02 14.29 11.90
CA ASN A 188 -15.38 14.29 13.21
C ASN A 188 -15.86 13.15 14.09
N GLN A 189 -14.98 12.72 14.99
CA GLN A 189 -15.26 11.77 16.06
C GLN A 189 -15.52 12.52 17.36
N ARG A 190 -16.55 12.12 18.09
CA ARG A 190 -16.87 12.64 19.43
C ARG A 190 -17.12 11.48 20.40
N SER A 191 -17.01 11.76 21.70
CA SER A 191 -17.58 10.86 22.71
C SER A 191 -19.10 10.88 22.59
N ALA A 192 -19.76 9.75 22.87
CA ALA A 192 -21.20 9.71 23.00
C ALA A 192 -21.69 10.33 24.33
N ASP A 193 -20.79 10.61 25.28
CA ASP A 193 -21.13 11.38 26.48
C ASP A 193 -21.31 12.86 26.11
N PRO A 194 -22.53 13.42 26.22
CA PRO A 194 -22.81 14.81 25.86
C PRO A 194 -22.05 15.84 26.71
N LYS A 195 -21.49 15.42 27.87
CA LYS A 195 -20.65 16.30 28.71
C LYS A 195 -19.26 16.51 28.12
N VAL A 196 -18.79 15.62 27.24
CA VAL A 196 -17.47 15.69 26.62
C VAL A 196 -17.58 16.39 25.27
N GLN A 197 -17.14 17.64 25.19
CA GLN A 197 -17.21 18.44 23.96
C GLN A 197 -16.01 18.22 23.02
N ALA A 198 -15.03 17.40 23.40
CA ALA A 198 -13.85 17.16 22.58
C ALA A 198 -14.22 16.46 21.27
N ALA A 199 -13.85 17.07 20.14
CA ALA A 199 -13.99 16.51 18.81
C ALA A 199 -12.62 16.27 18.18
N ARG A 200 -12.47 15.16 17.46
CA ARG A 200 -11.27 14.83 16.68
C ARG A 200 -11.63 14.78 15.21
N LEU A 201 -10.79 15.34 14.34
CA LEU A 201 -11.08 15.31 12.91
C LEU A 201 -11.04 13.89 12.36
N VAL A 202 -11.89 13.63 11.36
CA VAL A 202 -11.96 12.36 10.64
C VAL A 202 -11.79 12.62 9.15
N ARG A 203 -10.98 11.79 8.49
CA ARG A 203 -10.73 11.88 7.06
C ARG A 203 -10.88 10.54 6.38
N ARG A 204 -11.44 10.56 5.18
CA ARG A 204 -11.56 9.42 4.29
C ARG A 204 -10.69 9.69 3.06
N ARG A 205 -9.65 8.87 2.84
CA ARG A 205 -8.76 8.96 1.68
C ARG A 205 -8.73 7.63 0.93
N PRO A 206 -8.59 7.63 -0.40
CA PRO A 206 -8.30 6.41 -1.11
C PRO A 206 -6.91 5.93 -0.65
N MET A 207 -6.76 4.63 -0.48
CA MET A 207 -5.44 4.03 -0.48
C MET A 207 -4.89 4.25 -1.89
N SER A 208 -3.70 4.84 -1.97
CA SER A 208 -3.08 5.15 -3.24
C SER A 208 -3.10 3.93 -4.16
N ALA A 209 -3.86 4.03 -5.25
CA ALA A 209 -3.82 3.05 -6.32
C ALA A 209 -2.47 3.11 -7.05
N LEU A 210 -1.79 4.26 -6.97
CA LEU A 210 -0.38 4.43 -7.26
C LEU A 210 0.40 3.84 -6.10
N GLN A 211 0.68 2.56 -6.27
CA GLN A 211 1.56 1.83 -5.40
C GLN A 211 2.90 2.56 -5.32
N PRO A 212 3.56 2.57 -4.15
CA PRO A 212 4.75 3.38 -3.91
C PRO A 212 5.73 3.33 -5.09
N THR A 213 5.74 4.40 -5.88
CA THR A 213 6.56 4.57 -7.07
C THR A 213 7.95 4.96 -6.63
N VAL A 214 8.95 4.13 -6.96
CA VAL A 214 10.35 4.58 -6.90
C VAL A 214 10.68 5.21 -8.23
N THR A 215 11.10 6.46 -8.22
CA THR A 215 11.83 7.03 -9.35
C THR A 215 13.26 6.50 -9.30
N ASN A 216 13.69 5.82 -10.37
CA ASN A 216 15.10 5.47 -10.50
C ASN A 216 15.94 6.77 -10.68
N PRO A 217 17.29 6.71 -10.57
CA PRO A 217 18.16 7.87 -10.81
C PRO A 217 18.02 8.51 -12.21
N LYS A 218 17.29 7.87 -13.13
CA LYS A 218 16.97 8.34 -14.48
C LYS A 218 15.55 8.91 -14.60
N GLY A 219 14.81 9.07 -13.50
CA GLY A 219 13.46 9.65 -13.49
C GLY A 219 12.34 8.73 -13.99
N GLN A 220 12.58 7.44 -14.21
CA GLN A 220 11.52 6.51 -14.62
C GLN A 220 10.71 6.04 -13.41
N VAL A 221 9.38 6.12 -13.54
CA VAL A 221 8.40 5.61 -12.58
C VAL A 221 8.42 4.09 -12.58
N ILE A 222 8.87 3.47 -11.48
CA ILE A 222 8.76 2.02 -11.28
C ILE A 222 7.41 1.74 -10.64
N ALA A 223 6.49 1.15 -11.40
CA ALA A 223 5.22 0.65 -10.88
C ALA A 223 5.50 -0.60 -10.03
N VAL A 224 5.16 -0.53 -8.74
CA VAL A 224 4.98 -1.72 -7.90
C VAL A 224 3.53 -2.16 -8.09
N GLU A 225 3.24 -3.46 -8.18
CA GLU A 225 1.89 -4.01 -8.16
C GLU A 225 1.70 -5.00 -7.00
N ARG A 226 0.71 -4.80 -6.15
CA ARG A 226 0.20 -5.75 -5.17
C ARG A 226 -1.20 -6.15 -5.58
N THR A 227 -1.35 -7.41 -5.97
CA THR A 227 -2.62 -7.93 -6.47
C THR A 227 -3.09 -9.03 -5.54
N ASN A 228 -4.33 -8.90 -5.03
CA ASN A 228 -4.92 -9.94 -4.20
C ASN A 228 -5.16 -11.21 -5.00
N LEU A 229 -4.59 -12.31 -4.53
CA LEU A 229 -4.81 -13.61 -5.13
C LEU A 229 -6.14 -14.19 -4.68
N LYS A 230 -6.92 -14.68 -5.66
CA LYS A 230 -8.13 -15.46 -5.39
C LYS A 230 -7.74 -16.84 -4.86
N LYS A 231 -8.51 -17.36 -3.91
CA LYS A 231 -8.22 -18.64 -3.20
C LYS A 231 -8.16 -19.86 -4.12
N ASP A 232 -8.87 -19.81 -5.23
CA ASP A 232 -8.95 -20.86 -6.25
C ASP A 232 -7.76 -20.86 -7.23
N THR A 233 -6.90 -19.85 -7.18
CA THR A 233 -5.70 -19.78 -8.01
C THR A 233 -4.63 -20.77 -7.55
N LYS A 234 -3.84 -21.30 -8.49
CA LYS A 234 -2.70 -22.18 -8.19
C LYS A 234 -1.67 -21.47 -7.30
N GLU A 235 -1.41 -20.19 -7.56
CA GLU A 235 -0.47 -19.40 -6.76
C GLU A 235 -0.92 -19.28 -5.30
N TYR A 236 -2.19 -18.94 -5.04
CA TYR A 236 -2.71 -18.87 -3.67
C TYR A 236 -2.55 -20.21 -2.95
N ARG A 237 -2.93 -21.33 -3.60
CA ARG A 237 -2.82 -22.67 -3.01
C ARG A 237 -1.38 -23.00 -2.62
N THR A 238 -0.41 -22.76 -3.50
CA THR A 238 1.02 -22.96 -3.20
C THR A 238 1.46 -22.15 -1.98
N VAL A 239 1.12 -20.86 -1.92
CA VAL A 239 1.50 -19.99 -0.79
C VAL A 239 0.83 -20.46 0.50
N SER A 240 -0.45 -20.81 0.43
CA SER A 240 -1.25 -21.31 1.56
C SER A 240 -0.70 -22.63 2.10
N GLU A 241 -0.39 -23.59 1.23
CA GLU A 241 0.20 -24.87 1.59
C GLU A 241 1.57 -24.67 2.27
N ARG A 242 2.47 -23.90 1.64
CA ARG A 242 3.79 -23.58 2.22
C ARG A 242 3.68 -22.94 3.61
N PHE A 243 2.73 -22.03 3.79
CA PHE A 243 2.49 -21.39 5.08
C PHE A 243 1.99 -22.40 6.13
N HIS A 244 0.97 -23.18 5.76
CA HIS A 244 0.30 -24.11 6.66
C HIS A 244 1.10 -25.39 6.97
N GLU A 245 2.19 -25.67 6.25
CA GLU A 245 3.17 -26.72 6.60
C GLU A 245 3.64 -26.61 8.06
N THR A 246 3.83 -25.39 8.56
CA THR A 246 4.33 -25.14 9.94
C THR A 246 3.43 -24.22 10.76
N MET A 247 2.40 -23.64 10.14
CA MET A 247 1.37 -22.84 10.79
C MET A 247 -0.01 -23.45 10.55
N PRO A 248 -0.39 -24.55 11.23
CA PRO A 248 -1.62 -25.29 10.92
C PRO A 248 -2.88 -24.41 10.89
N GLU A 249 -3.84 -24.73 10.02
CA GLU A 249 -5.07 -23.94 9.84
C GLU A 249 -5.89 -23.74 11.13
N HIS A 250 -5.78 -24.66 12.09
CA HIS A 250 -6.44 -24.52 13.39
C HIS A 250 -5.73 -23.53 14.33
N ARG A 251 -4.46 -23.17 14.07
CA ARG A 251 -3.67 -22.20 14.84
C ARG A 251 -3.55 -20.84 14.15
N ALA A 252 -3.65 -20.79 12.83
CA ALA A 252 -3.49 -19.56 12.06
C ALA A 252 -4.47 -19.51 10.89
N SER A 253 -5.00 -18.33 10.60
CA SER A 253 -5.88 -18.09 9.46
C SER A 253 -5.27 -17.05 8.54
N ILE A 254 -5.08 -17.41 7.27
CA ILE A 254 -4.72 -16.46 6.22
C ILE A 254 -5.94 -15.57 5.93
N VAL A 255 -5.72 -14.26 6.00
CA VAL A 255 -6.70 -13.23 5.64
C VAL A 255 -6.65 -12.99 4.13
N MET A 256 -5.44 -12.79 3.61
CA MET A 256 -5.19 -12.51 2.20
C MET A 256 -3.74 -12.84 1.83
N VAL A 257 -3.54 -13.13 0.55
CA VAL A 257 -2.22 -13.26 -0.07
C VAL A 257 -2.17 -12.27 -1.23
N GLU A 258 -1.22 -11.34 -1.17
CA GLU A 258 -0.95 -10.39 -2.25
C GLU A 258 0.27 -10.88 -3.04
N LYS A 259 0.14 -10.97 -4.37
CA LYS A 259 1.29 -11.11 -5.27
C LYS A 259 1.92 -9.76 -5.47
N ILE A 260 3.25 -9.72 -5.38
CA ILE A 260 4.03 -8.51 -5.57
C ILE A 260 4.71 -8.58 -6.93
N THR A 261 4.48 -7.57 -7.76
CA THR A 261 5.10 -7.35 -9.06
C THR A 261 5.93 -6.08 -8.96
N ASN A 262 7.24 -6.19 -8.96
CA ASN A 262 8.14 -5.04 -9.03
C ASN A 262 9.24 -5.39 -10.04
N ASP A 263 9.03 -4.99 -11.29
CA ASP A 263 9.91 -5.38 -12.40
C ASP A 263 11.36 -4.95 -12.18
N HIS A 264 11.59 -3.80 -11.55
CA HIS A 264 12.94 -3.34 -11.25
C HIS A 264 13.65 -4.23 -10.22
N LEU A 265 12.95 -4.63 -9.14
CA LEU A 265 13.54 -5.57 -8.18
C LEU A 265 13.70 -6.96 -8.77
N LEU A 266 12.75 -7.39 -9.61
CA LEU A 266 12.83 -8.66 -10.31
C LEU A 266 14.02 -8.70 -11.27
N GLN A 267 14.24 -7.65 -12.07
CA GLN A 267 15.40 -7.55 -12.97
C GLN A 267 16.73 -7.60 -12.21
N LYS A 268 16.83 -6.91 -11.05
CA LYS A 268 18.02 -6.99 -10.20
C LYS A 268 18.26 -8.40 -9.68
N TYR A 269 17.19 -9.06 -9.23
CA TYR A 269 17.24 -10.45 -8.77
C TYR A 269 17.66 -11.42 -9.87
N GLU A 270 17.09 -11.28 -11.06
CA GLU A 270 17.42 -12.12 -12.22
C GLU A 270 18.85 -11.89 -12.69
N ARG A 271 19.29 -10.63 -12.76
CA ARG A 271 20.69 -10.28 -13.07
C ARG A 271 21.65 -10.89 -12.05
N LYS A 272 21.34 -10.80 -10.75
CA LYS A 272 22.16 -11.43 -9.72
C LYS A 272 22.27 -12.94 -9.90
N GLY A 273 21.15 -13.58 -10.25
CA GLY A 273 21.14 -15.00 -10.62
C GLY A 273 22.01 -15.30 -11.85
N GLN A 274 22.01 -14.45 -12.87
CA GLN A 274 22.87 -14.59 -14.03
C GLN A 274 24.36 -14.45 -13.67
N GLU A 275 24.73 -13.43 -12.90
CA GLU A 275 26.11 -13.21 -12.42
C GLU A 275 26.64 -14.44 -11.67
N MET A 276 25.83 -15.03 -10.79
CA MET A 276 26.20 -16.26 -10.09
C MET A 276 26.42 -17.44 -11.05
N ARG A 277 25.62 -17.58 -12.11
CA ARG A 277 25.80 -18.64 -13.14
C ARG A 277 27.09 -18.45 -13.93
N GLU A 278 27.40 -17.21 -14.31
CA GLU A 278 28.64 -16.85 -15.01
C GLU A 278 29.87 -17.13 -14.16
N GLN A 279 29.76 -16.96 -12.84
CA GLN A 279 30.78 -17.35 -11.86
C GLN A 279 30.80 -18.86 -11.55
N LEU A 280 30.01 -19.67 -12.27
CA LEU A 280 29.85 -21.12 -12.05
C LEU A 280 29.41 -21.48 -10.62
N LYS A 281 28.74 -20.55 -9.92
CA LYS A 281 28.19 -20.79 -8.60
C LYS A 281 26.83 -21.48 -8.70
N PRO A 282 26.51 -22.40 -7.77
CA PRO A 282 25.18 -22.96 -7.72
C PRO A 282 24.18 -21.88 -7.29
N ILE A 283 23.00 -21.83 -7.90
CA ILE A 283 22.01 -20.78 -7.62
C ILE A 283 21.20 -21.07 -6.35
N ARG A 284 20.80 -22.34 -6.18
CA ARG A 284 19.97 -22.84 -5.07
C ARG A 284 18.85 -21.84 -4.68
N GLU A 285 17.97 -21.54 -5.65
CA GLU A 285 16.80 -20.70 -5.42
C GLU A 285 15.83 -21.39 -4.44
N LYS A 286 15.38 -20.66 -3.42
CA LYS A 286 14.41 -21.14 -2.42
C LYS A 286 13.29 -20.11 -2.22
N LEU A 287 12.10 -20.61 -1.92
CA LEU A 287 11.01 -19.81 -1.36
C LEU A 287 11.07 -19.84 0.16
N LEU A 288 11.39 -18.70 0.77
CA LEU A 288 11.61 -18.57 2.22
C LEU A 288 10.77 -17.46 2.83
N PHE A 289 10.45 -17.61 4.11
CA PHE A 289 9.59 -16.69 4.85
C PHE A 289 10.40 -15.57 5.52
N HIS A 290 9.85 -14.36 5.54
CA HIS A 290 10.38 -13.23 6.29
C HIS A 290 9.25 -12.52 7.06
N GLY A 291 9.21 -12.69 8.38
CA GLY A 291 8.24 -11.99 9.23
C GLY A 291 8.62 -10.54 9.44
N THR A 292 7.64 -9.64 9.37
CA THR A 292 7.89 -8.21 9.53
C THR A 292 6.69 -7.45 10.10
N THR A 293 6.89 -6.19 10.45
CA THR A 293 5.84 -5.30 10.95
C THR A 293 5.16 -4.55 9.80
N SER A 294 3.89 -4.18 10.00
CA SER A 294 3.09 -3.51 8.96
C SER A 294 3.69 -2.21 8.43
N ASN A 295 4.40 -1.45 9.27
CA ASN A 295 4.97 -0.15 8.93
C ASN A 295 6.14 -0.21 7.93
N VAL A 296 6.71 -1.38 7.65
CA VAL A 296 7.83 -1.54 6.70
C VAL A 296 7.46 -2.35 5.46
N VAL A 297 6.23 -2.85 5.38
CA VAL A 297 5.76 -3.65 4.23
C VAL A 297 5.91 -2.88 2.91
N ASP A 298 5.40 -1.65 2.86
CA ASP A 298 5.49 -0.83 1.64
C ASP A 298 6.94 -0.56 1.25
N ALA A 299 7.79 -0.24 2.24
CA ALA A 299 9.22 -0.03 2.01
C ALA A 299 9.90 -1.27 1.41
N ILE A 300 9.56 -2.48 1.88
CA ILE A 300 10.12 -3.73 1.36
C ILE A 300 9.63 -4.00 -0.07
N CYS A 301 8.33 -3.83 -0.35
CA CYS A 301 7.79 -4.01 -1.72
C CYS A 301 8.44 -3.07 -2.74
N THR A 302 8.83 -1.87 -2.29
CA THR A 302 9.31 -0.77 -3.11
C THR A 302 10.83 -0.76 -3.26
N ARG A 303 11.55 -0.96 -2.17
CA ARG A 303 13.01 -0.78 -2.07
C ARG A 303 13.77 -2.08 -1.78
N ASN A 304 13.05 -3.21 -1.74
CA ASN A 304 13.55 -4.53 -1.34
C ASN A 304 13.86 -4.63 0.17
N PHE A 305 14.27 -5.81 0.60
CA PHE A 305 14.80 -6.03 1.95
C PHE A 305 16.12 -5.26 2.13
N ASP A 306 16.31 -4.62 3.28
CA ASP A 306 17.54 -3.90 3.61
C ASP A 306 18.08 -4.37 4.96
N HIS A 307 19.21 -5.08 4.94
CA HIS A 307 19.85 -5.61 6.15
C HIS A 307 20.24 -4.51 7.15
N ARG A 308 20.46 -3.27 6.68
CA ARG A 308 20.80 -2.12 7.53
C ARG A 308 19.62 -1.63 8.36
N MET A 309 18.40 -2.00 7.94
CA MET A 309 17.14 -1.64 8.60
C MET A 309 16.61 -2.76 9.51
N CYS A 310 17.23 -3.95 9.47
CA CYS A 310 16.82 -5.08 10.32
C CYS A 310 17.15 -4.80 11.80
N GLY A 311 16.17 -5.04 12.69
CA GLY A 311 16.32 -4.77 14.12
C GLY A 311 17.48 -5.52 14.77
N LYS A 312 18.11 -4.90 15.78
CA LYS A 312 19.34 -5.38 16.47
C LYS A 312 19.25 -6.80 17.09
N ASN A 313 18.08 -7.42 17.12
CA ASN A 313 17.79 -8.62 17.90
C ASN A 313 17.96 -9.96 17.15
N ALA A 314 18.16 -9.95 15.82
CA ALA A 314 18.38 -11.15 15.02
C ALA A 314 19.72 -11.07 14.27
N THR A 315 20.84 -11.13 15.00
CA THR A 315 22.20 -11.04 14.40
C THR A 315 23.04 -12.28 14.62
N LYS A 316 22.51 -13.34 15.24
CA LYS A 316 23.27 -14.53 15.69
C LYS A 316 24.12 -15.19 14.60
N TYR A 317 23.64 -15.21 13.35
CA TYR A 317 24.31 -15.85 12.21
C TYR A 317 24.79 -14.82 11.17
N GLY A 318 24.96 -13.56 11.59
CA GLY A 318 25.45 -12.46 10.78
C GLY A 318 24.52 -11.25 10.75
N GLN A 319 25.04 -10.12 10.29
CA GLN A 319 24.36 -8.83 10.16
C GLN A 319 23.73 -8.67 8.76
N GLY A 320 22.88 -9.64 8.39
CA GLY A 320 22.18 -9.72 7.11
C GLY A 320 20.66 -9.75 7.23
N ILE A 321 19.97 -9.97 6.11
CA ILE A 321 18.52 -10.21 6.05
C ILE A 321 18.25 -11.69 6.39
N TYR A 322 17.38 -11.92 7.37
CA TYR A 322 17.04 -13.27 7.83
C TYR A 322 15.81 -13.80 7.10
N PHE A 323 15.93 -15.00 6.57
CA PHE A 323 14.84 -15.77 5.98
C PHE A 323 14.73 -17.12 6.68
N ALA A 324 13.51 -17.58 6.91
CA ALA A 324 13.25 -18.87 7.53
C ALA A 324 12.63 -19.85 6.54
N VAL A 325 12.99 -21.12 6.66
CA VAL A 325 12.32 -22.21 5.92
C VAL A 325 10.88 -22.38 6.42
N ASP A 326 10.67 -22.23 7.72
CA ASP A 326 9.41 -22.48 8.40
C ASP A 326 8.69 -21.15 8.71
N ALA A 327 7.42 -21.02 8.31
CA ALA A 327 6.59 -19.85 8.60
C ALA A 327 6.43 -19.59 10.11
N SER A 328 6.42 -20.66 10.91
CA SER A 328 6.31 -20.58 12.38
C SER A 328 7.46 -19.83 13.04
N TYR A 329 8.67 -19.90 12.47
CA TYR A 329 9.81 -19.12 12.95
C TYR A 329 9.62 -17.63 12.62
N SER A 330 9.26 -17.33 11.37
CA SER A 330 8.98 -15.96 10.90
C SER A 330 7.82 -15.30 11.65
N ASN A 331 6.87 -16.07 12.16
CA ASN A 331 5.79 -15.55 13.00
C ASN A 331 6.26 -14.84 14.29
N ASN A 332 7.46 -15.14 14.80
CA ASN A 332 7.99 -14.43 15.96
C ASN A 332 8.35 -12.97 15.64
N PHE A 333 8.51 -12.63 14.36
CA PHE A 333 8.93 -11.31 13.88
C PHE A 333 7.80 -10.55 13.16
N SER A 334 6.61 -11.15 13.06
CA SER A 334 5.49 -10.62 12.27
C SER A 334 4.55 -9.67 13.01
N LYS A 335 4.86 -9.31 14.26
CA LYS A 335 3.93 -8.65 15.19
C LYS A 335 4.26 -7.17 15.37
N ALA A 336 3.28 -6.30 15.16
CA ALA A 336 3.29 -4.95 15.71
C ALA A 336 2.70 -4.94 17.14
N LYS A 337 3.26 -4.14 18.05
CA LYS A 337 2.83 -4.08 19.46
C LYS A 337 1.34 -3.73 19.54
N GLY A 338 0.51 -4.65 20.04
CA GLY A 338 -0.94 -4.45 20.20
C GLY A 338 -1.82 -4.95 19.04
N ASP A 339 -1.22 -5.39 17.92
CA ASP A 339 -1.93 -5.93 16.76
C ASP A 339 -2.06 -7.46 16.81
N ARG A 340 -3.22 -7.99 16.39
CA ARG A 340 -3.45 -9.44 16.16
C ARG A 340 -3.10 -9.85 14.72
N THR A 341 -3.15 -8.89 13.81
CA THR A 341 -2.81 -9.05 12.42
C THR A 341 -1.30 -9.06 12.26
N ARG A 342 -0.85 -9.98 11.41
CA ARG A 342 0.55 -10.31 11.21
C ARG A 342 0.87 -10.32 9.72
N TYR A 343 2.09 -9.91 9.42
CA TYR A 343 2.60 -9.80 8.06
C TYR A 343 3.86 -10.65 7.91
N MET A 344 3.92 -11.45 6.86
CA MET A 344 5.16 -12.07 6.44
C MET A 344 5.25 -12.12 4.93
N PHE A 345 6.47 -11.99 4.41
CA PHE A 345 6.75 -12.22 3.01
C PHE A 345 7.08 -13.69 2.77
N LEU A 346 6.67 -14.20 1.61
CA LEU A 346 7.28 -15.37 0.99
C LEU A 346 8.11 -14.86 -0.19
N ALA A 347 9.43 -14.95 -0.05
CA ALA A 347 10.39 -14.37 -0.98
C ALA A 347 11.15 -15.45 -1.74
N LYS A 348 11.51 -15.15 -3.00
CA LYS A 348 12.52 -15.90 -3.74
C LYS A 348 13.90 -15.47 -3.24
N VAL A 349 14.76 -16.43 -2.93
CA VAL A 349 16.08 -16.20 -2.34
C VAL A 349 17.12 -17.07 -3.01
N LEU A 350 18.17 -16.45 -3.54
CA LEU A 350 19.35 -17.09 -4.11
C LEU A 350 20.32 -17.46 -2.99
N THR A 351 20.19 -18.67 -2.45
CA THR A 351 20.98 -19.07 -1.26
C THR A 351 22.42 -19.46 -1.59
N GLY A 352 22.68 -19.86 -2.83
CA GLY A 352 24.01 -20.24 -3.29
C GLY A 352 24.73 -21.26 -2.41
N GLU A 353 26.05 -21.16 -2.36
CA GLU A 353 26.85 -21.89 -1.38
C GLU A 353 26.77 -21.17 -0.04
N PHE A 354 26.60 -21.93 1.04
CA PHE A 354 26.40 -21.38 2.37
C PHE A 354 27.35 -22.00 3.38
N LYS A 355 27.63 -21.23 4.43
CA LYS A 355 28.41 -21.65 5.60
C LYS A 355 27.66 -21.31 6.87
N ARG A 356 27.92 -22.03 7.97
CA ARG A 356 27.39 -21.63 9.28
C ARG A 356 27.79 -20.19 9.59
N GLY A 357 26.81 -19.37 9.94
CA GLY A 357 27.00 -17.96 10.23
C GLY A 357 27.50 -17.71 11.65
N GLU A 358 28.12 -16.55 11.84
CA GLU A 358 28.55 -16.03 13.13
C GLU A 358 28.09 -14.58 13.30
N GLN A 359 27.90 -14.16 14.56
CA GLN A 359 27.26 -12.90 14.88
C GLN A 359 28.02 -11.66 14.36
N THR A 360 29.34 -11.78 14.22
CA THR A 360 30.23 -10.70 13.79
C THR A 360 30.26 -10.53 12.27
N PHE A 361 29.74 -11.49 11.50
CA PHE A 361 29.80 -11.45 10.05
C PHE A 361 28.96 -10.30 9.49
N ARG A 362 29.58 -9.47 8.64
CA ARG A 362 28.93 -8.39 7.88
C ARG A 362 28.78 -8.71 6.39
N ARG A 363 29.38 -9.82 5.98
CA ARG A 363 29.33 -10.46 4.66
C ARG A 363 29.55 -11.97 4.88
N PRO A 364 29.23 -12.84 3.91
CA PRO A 364 29.57 -14.24 4.02
C PRO A 364 31.08 -14.44 4.21
N PRO A 365 31.52 -15.51 4.88
CA PRO A 365 32.94 -15.78 5.08
C PRO A 365 33.64 -16.18 3.77
N LEU A 366 34.97 -16.10 3.76
CA LEU A 366 35.81 -16.67 2.70
C LEU A 366 35.71 -18.20 2.71
N LYS A 367 35.74 -18.82 1.52
CA LYS A 367 35.85 -20.27 1.39
C LYS A 367 37.21 -20.78 1.86
N ASP A 368 38.26 -20.03 1.56
CA ASP A 368 39.61 -20.23 2.06
C ASP A 368 40.06 -19.01 2.87
N PRO A 369 40.13 -19.11 4.21
CA PRO A 369 40.56 -18.01 5.07
C PRO A 369 42.00 -17.52 4.81
N SER A 370 42.85 -18.32 4.16
CA SER A 370 44.23 -17.95 3.83
C SER A 370 44.34 -17.10 2.57
N ASN A 371 43.32 -17.10 1.71
CA ASN A 371 43.26 -16.31 0.49
C ASN A 371 42.25 -15.16 0.63
N LEU A 372 42.72 -13.98 1.03
CA LEU A 372 41.88 -12.80 1.23
C LEU A 372 41.22 -12.26 -0.05
N ALA A 373 41.75 -12.61 -1.22
CA ALA A 373 41.18 -12.30 -2.53
C ALA A 373 40.34 -13.45 -3.11
N GLY A 374 40.17 -14.53 -2.34
CA GLY A 374 39.44 -15.72 -2.77
C GLY A 374 37.92 -15.54 -2.72
N ASP A 375 37.22 -16.59 -3.15
CA ASP A 375 35.77 -16.61 -3.19
C ASP A 375 35.15 -16.56 -1.79
N LEU A 376 34.07 -15.81 -1.69
CA LEU A 376 33.16 -15.85 -0.54
C LEU A 376 32.11 -16.93 -0.75
N TYR A 377 31.55 -17.43 0.35
CA TYR A 377 30.22 -18.04 0.30
C TYR A 377 29.17 -17.00 -0.14
N ASP A 378 27.98 -17.46 -0.48
CA ASP A 378 26.89 -16.60 -0.97
C ASP A 378 25.88 -16.27 0.13
N SER A 379 25.76 -17.11 1.16
CA SER A 379 24.92 -16.86 2.33
C SER A 379 25.44 -17.53 3.60
N CYS A 380 24.85 -17.19 4.74
CA CYS A 380 25.09 -17.88 6.01
C CYS A 380 23.85 -18.66 6.47
N VAL A 381 24.06 -19.74 7.22
CA VAL A 381 22.99 -20.58 7.77
C VAL A 381 23.15 -20.83 9.26
N ASP A 382 22.09 -21.30 9.91
CA ASP A 382 22.14 -21.75 11.30
C ASP A 382 22.81 -23.13 11.46
N ASP A 383 22.54 -24.04 10.52
CA ASP A 383 23.12 -25.39 10.44
C ASP A 383 23.41 -25.76 8.98
N GLU A 384 24.58 -26.34 8.70
CA GLU A 384 25.02 -26.68 7.33
C GLU A 384 24.41 -27.98 6.81
N ASN A 385 23.97 -28.89 7.70
CA ASN A 385 23.37 -30.16 7.32
C ASN A 385 21.86 -30.03 7.14
N GLN A 386 21.20 -29.26 8.01
CA GLN A 386 19.75 -29.02 7.97
C GLN A 386 19.42 -27.55 8.26
N SER A 387 19.68 -26.68 7.30
CA SER A 387 19.46 -25.24 7.43
C SER A 387 17.97 -24.90 7.58
N LYS A 388 17.63 -24.18 8.64
CA LYS A 388 16.29 -23.62 8.89
C LYS A 388 16.26 -22.10 8.74
N ILE A 389 17.42 -21.46 8.81
CA ILE A 389 17.60 -20.02 8.67
C ILE A 389 18.66 -19.76 7.59
N PHE A 390 18.37 -18.81 6.71
CA PHE A 390 19.32 -18.27 5.75
C PHE A 390 19.52 -16.77 6.01
N VAL A 391 20.77 -16.33 6.03
CA VAL A 391 21.16 -14.93 6.21
C VAL A 391 21.81 -14.45 4.92
N ILE A 392 21.17 -13.46 4.30
CA ILE A 392 21.55 -12.88 3.02
C ILE A 392 22.17 -11.49 3.25
N PHE A 393 23.28 -11.20 2.60
CA PHE A 393 24.03 -9.95 2.79
C PHE A 393 23.96 -9.01 1.58
N ASP A 394 23.45 -9.49 0.45
CA ASP A 394 23.18 -8.71 -0.75
C ASP A 394 21.67 -8.73 -1.03
N ASN A 395 21.03 -7.56 -1.03
CA ASN A 395 19.59 -7.48 -1.23
C ASN A 395 19.16 -7.89 -2.65
N GLU A 396 20.06 -7.86 -3.64
CA GLU A 396 19.75 -8.33 -4.99
C GLU A 396 19.66 -9.88 -5.05
N GLN A 397 20.08 -10.61 -4.01
CA GLN A 397 19.85 -12.07 -3.90
C GLN A 397 18.42 -12.44 -3.46
N CYS A 398 17.54 -11.46 -3.19
CA CYS A 398 16.18 -11.72 -2.73
C CYS A 398 15.13 -10.86 -3.46
N TYR A 399 13.95 -11.45 -3.66
CA TYR A 399 12.81 -10.79 -4.28
C TYR A 399 11.51 -11.10 -3.49
N PRO A 400 10.82 -10.09 -2.93
CA PRO A 400 9.57 -10.30 -2.21
C PRO A 400 8.47 -10.68 -3.21
N SER A 401 8.09 -11.96 -3.26
CA SER A 401 7.15 -12.47 -4.26
C SER A 401 5.69 -12.38 -3.80
N TYR A 402 5.44 -12.65 -2.53
CA TYR A 402 4.10 -12.62 -1.95
C TYR A 402 4.13 -11.99 -0.55
N LEU A 403 3.09 -11.24 -0.21
CA LEU A 403 2.79 -10.81 1.15
C LEU A 403 1.61 -11.63 1.69
N ILE A 404 1.81 -12.23 2.86
CA ILE A 404 0.79 -13.01 3.57
C ILE A 404 0.34 -12.20 4.78
N LYS A 405 -0.94 -11.83 4.80
CA LYS A 405 -1.61 -11.25 5.97
C LYS A 405 -2.40 -12.35 6.67
N TYR A 406 -2.18 -12.53 7.96
CA TYR A 406 -2.82 -13.59 8.74
C TYR A 406 -3.02 -13.18 10.21
N TYR A 407 -3.78 -13.97 10.96
CA TYR A 407 -3.87 -13.87 12.41
C TYR A 407 -3.73 -15.26 13.04
N LEU A 408 -3.36 -15.30 14.32
CA LEU A 408 -3.37 -16.53 15.12
C LEU A 408 -4.75 -16.69 15.77
N LYS A 409 -5.27 -17.92 15.77
CA LYS A 409 -6.55 -18.28 16.37
C LYS A 409 -6.44 -18.40 17.88
#